data_AF-A0A369UQK7-F1
#
_entry.id   AF-A0A369UQK7-F1
#
_cell.length_a   1.000
_cell.length_b   1.000
_cell.length_c   1.000
_cell.angle_alpha   90.00
_cell.angle_beta   90.00
_cell.angle_gamma   90.00
#
_symmetry.space_group_name_H-M   'P 1'
#
loop_
_entity.id
_entity.type
_entity.pdbx_description
1 polymer ?
#
loop_
_entity_poly.entity_id
_entity_poly.type
_entity_poly.pdbx_seq_one_letter_code
_entity_poly.pdbx_strand_id
1 'polypeptide(L)'
;MTYETVTVGSYQYQVAFDAPVPVRAHPWAIASGRVVDELTGAAPTVPVTIQVQEPGLSVVSGADGTFALVALPWQRFSMFDTGALSLHLTAIASHYLSYTWEAHLLDLRRHVAAPAVAAGATQVTLNSTAGLFSGQTLWFGPTGATEEATRIAALGPGAQQVTLGAPTQFAHAVGDVVVADEYATTVLSDAPLRRAPTVLRGRTYRRDDATQTITPLAGATIKLTDFWRSLPALRAMQPGAMTDPNPALRQFALACAPGIYLAHGSGTSLQALPLSPVPGTEKNLAAACAAGATALSLTDRVGVSAGRVLWLDAVQGDAAEALPVQSIPAVGSAVEPVSATLSMPTQVVHGVNAGIQVLQPMAATASATLRDAAAAGDRCVLLDGLTGLTASGWAELGIGVAEYQRVSLLNAISDADGYFRFPPLHRLAALQLQAKSGVLPLMSLTVQPDYTQSENWIDIVFA
;
A
#
# COMPACT_ATOMS: atom_id res chain seq x y z
N MET A 1 -31.65 -21.79 -34.41
CA MET A 1 -32.04 -22.23 -33.06
C MET A 1 -33.23 -23.14 -33.22
N THR A 2 -33.04 -24.38 -32.82
CA THR A 2 -34.07 -25.42 -32.84
C THR A 2 -34.60 -25.53 -31.42
N TYR A 3 -35.82 -25.08 -31.19
CA TYR A 3 -36.45 -25.15 -29.88
C TYR A 3 -37.12 -26.51 -29.72
N GLU A 4 -36.75 -27.22 -28.66
CA GLU A 4 -37.41 -28.45 -28.22
C GLU A 4 -38.18 -28.18 -26.94
N THR A 5 -39.40 -28.71 -26.83
CA THR A 5 -40.16 -28.66 -25.59
C THR A 5 -39.80 -29.88 -24.75
N VAL A 6 -39.06 -29.68 -23.67
CA VAL A 6 -38.73 -30.72 -22.70
C VAL A 6 -39.67 -30.60 -21.51
N THR A 7 -40.33 -31.69 -21.14
CA THR A 7 -41.20 -31.74 -19.95
C THR A 7 -40.43 -32.33 -18.78
N VAL A 8 -40.31 -31.59 -17.68
CA VAL A 8 -39.69 -32.07 -16.43
C VAL A 8 -40.73 -31.95 -15.31
N GLY A 9 -41.28 -33.08 -14.88
CA GLY A 9 -42.42 -33.12 -13.96
C GLY A 9 -43.67 -32.52 -14.60
N SER A 10 -44.30 -31.54 -13.94
CA SER A 10 -45.47 -30.80 -14.43
C SER A 10 -45.12 -29.53 -15.23
N TYR A 11 -43.83 -29.25 -15.45
CA TYR A 11 -43.37 -28.05 -16.12
C TYR A 11 -42.89 -28.36 -17.55
N GLN A 12 -43.34 -27.55 -18.51
CA GLN A 12 -42.82 -27.57 -19.88
C GLN A 12 -41.79 -26.45 -20.04
N TYR A 13 -40.60 -26.83 -20.51
CA TYR A 13 -39.52 -25.92 -20.83
C TYR A 13 -39.30 -25.93 -22.33
N GLN A 14 -39.27 -24.76 -22.97
CA GLN A 14 -38.64 -24.65 -24.29
C GLN A 14 -37.14 -24.48 -24.09
N VAL A 15 -36.38 -25.43 -24.60
CA VAL A 15 -34.92 -25.42 -24.57
C VAL A 15 -34.40 -25.44 -26.00
N ALA A 16 -33.43 -24.60 -26.30
CA ALA A 16 -32.67 -24.67 -27.54
C ALA A 16 -31.27 -25.14 -27.17
N PHE A 17 -30.97 -26.43 -27.38
CA PHE A 17 -29.66 -27.00 -27.08
C PHE A 17 -28.56 -26.45 -27.99
N ASP A 18 -28.94 -25.93 -29.15
CA ASP A 18 -28.07 -25.24 -30.11
C ASP A 18 -27.98 -23.73 -29.87
N ALA A 19 -28.64 -23.20 -28.82
CA ALA A 19 -28.49 -21.79 -28.48
C ALA A 19 -27.06 -21.52 -28.02
N PRO A 20 -26.38 -20.50 -28.58
CA PRO A 20 -25.07 -20.10 -28.08
C PRO A 20 -25.20 -19.74 -26.59
N VAL A 21 -24.17 -20.09 -25.82
CA VAL A 21 -24.10 -19.71 -24.41
C VAL A 21 -24.32 -18.19 -24.32
N PRO A 22 -25.26 -17.72 -23.49
CA PRO A 22 -25.50 -16.29 -23.36
C PRO A 22 -24.21 -15.58 -22.99
N VAL A 23 -23.96 -14.41 -23.57
CA VAL A 23 -22.81 -13.53 -23.30
C VAL A 23 -22.60 -13.34 -21.77
N ARG A 24 -23.70 -13.24 -21.02
CA ARG A 24 -23.71 -13.14 -19.55
C ARG A 24 -23.13 -14.35 -18.79
N ALA A 25 -23.12 -15.53 -19.40
CA ALA A 25 -22.62 -16.78 -18.81
C ALA A 25 -21.15 -17.05 -19.19
N HIS A 26 -20.52 -16.18 -19.98
CA HIS A 26 -19.09 -16.25 -20.24
C HIS A 26 -18.30 -15.66 -19.08
N PRO A 27 -17.07 -16.14 -18.81
CA PRO A 27 -16.14 -15.46 -17.91
C PRO A 27 -15.69 -14.13 -18.54
N TRP A 28 -15.69 -13.07 -17.74
CA TRP A 28 -15.29 -11.72 -18.14
C TRP A 28 -14.12 -11.25 -17.29
N ALA A 29 -13.20 -10.50 -17.92
CA ALA A 29 -12.30 -9.64 -17.19
C ALA A 29 -13.10 -8.44 -16.66
N ILE A 30 -13.50 -8.48 -15.40
CA ILE A 30 -14.29 -7.40 -14.77
C ILE A 30 -13.42 -6.19 -14.44
N ALA A 31 -12.15 -6.44 -14.17
CA ALA A 31 -11.14 -5.40 -14.00
C ALA A 31 -9.83 -5.86 -14.58
N SER A 32 -9.02 -4.89 -15.01
CA SER A 32 -7.64 -5.10 -15.40
C SER A 32 -6.79 -4.00 -14.80
N GLY A 33 -5.56 -4.31 -14.45
CA GLY A 33 -4.63 -3.35 -13.88
C GLY A 33 -3.19 -3.75 -14.15
N ARG A 34 -2.28 -2.95 -13.63
CA ARG A 34 -0.85 -3.20 -13.73
C ARG A 34 -0.17 -2.95 -12.41
N VAL A 35 0.79 -3.80 -12.09
CA VAL A 35 1.70 -3.62 -10.97
C VAL A 35 3.03 -3.08 -11.49
N VAL A 36 3.51 -2.03 -10.85
CA VAL A 36 4.74 -1.34 -11.24
C VAL A 36 5.67 -1.20 -10.04
N ASP A 37 6.97 -1.20 -10.27
CA ASP A 37 7.98 -0.83 -9.26
C ASP A 37 8.01 0.70 -9.11
N GLU A 38 7.76 1.19 -7.89
CA GLU A 38 7.70 2.63 -7.57
C GLU A 38 8.93 3.40 -8.08
N LEU A 39 10.12 2.80 -8.01
CA LEU A 39 11.38 3.48 -8.36
C LEU A 39 11.61 3.58 -9.87
N THR A 40 11.07 2.64 -10.64
CA THR A 40 11.37 2.53 -12.08
C THR A 40 10.19 2.89 -12.97
N GLY A 41 8.96 2.78 -12.47
CA GLY A 41 7.73 2.87 -13.26
C GLY A 41 7.54 1.70 -14.23
N ALA A 42 8.42 0.70 -14.20
CA ALA A 42 8.34 -0.51 -15.00
C ALA A 42 7.71 -1.65 -14.21
N ALA A 43 7.36 -2.74 -14.89
CA ALA A 43 6.93 -3.96 -14.22
C ALA A 43 8.04 -4.52 -13.31
N PRO A 44 7.71 -5.10 -12.14
CA PRO A 44 8.68 -5.84 -11.35
C PRO A 44 9.37 -6.93 -12.19
N THR A 45 10.68 -7.08 -12.02
CA THR A 45 11.48 -8.10 -12.73
C THR A 45 11.28 -9.51 -12.19
N VAL A 46 10.52 -9.65 -11.12
CA VAL A 46 10.17 -10.92 -10.46
C VAL A 46 8.67 -11.18 -10.62
N PRO A 47 8.21 -12.44 -10.60
CA PRO A 47 6.80 -12.76 -10.68
C PRO A 47 5.98 -12.06 -9.58
N VAL A 48 4.83 -11.52 -9.98
CA VAL A 48 3.88 -10.86 -9.07
C VAL A 48 2.65 -11.75 -8.90
N THR A 49 2.30 -12.02 -7.65
CA THR A 49 1.04 -12.67 -7.28
C THR A 49 0.05 -11.62 -6.83
N ILE A 50 -1.14 -11.62 -7.43
CA ILE A 50 -2.27 -10.80 -6.99
C ILE A 50 -3.26 -11.70 -6.25
N GLN A 51 -3.63 -11.28 -5.05
CA GLN A 51 -4.70 -11.89 -4.26
C GLN A 51 -5.89 -10.94 -4.22
N VAL A 52 -7.09 -11.52 -4.25
CA VAL A 52 -8.35 -10.80 -4.11
C VAL A 52 -9.12 -11.39 -2.94
N GLN A 53 -9.61 -10.55 -2.04
CA GLN A 53 -10.29 -11.02 -0.82
C GLN A 53 -11.73 -11.46 -1.11
N GLU A 54 -12.38 -10.84 -2.09
CA GLU A 54 -13.76 -11.15 -2.44
C GLU A 54 -13.85 -12.56 -3.07
N PRO A 55 -14.71 -13.44 -2.54
CA PRO A 55 -14.82 -14.81 -3.04
C PRO A 55 -15.40 -14.83 -4.46
N GLY A 56 -15.14 -15.90 -5.22
CA GLY A 56 -15.69 -16.09 -6.57
C GLY A 56 -15.00 -15.26 -7.67
N LEU A 57 -13.92 -14.57 -7.34
CA LEU A 57 -13.04 -13.90 -8.29
C LEU A 57 -11.81 -14.76 -8.53
N SER A 58 -11.40 -14.89 -9.79
CA SER A 58 -10.13 -15.47 -10.19
C SER A 58 -9.19 -14.37 -10.65
N VAL A 59 -7.89 -14.57 -10.53
CA VAL A 59 -6.89 -13.62 -11.02
C VAL A 59 -6.04 -14.28 -12.09
N VAL A 60 -5.84 -13.58 -13.21
CA VAL A 60 -4.92 -13.97 -14.27
C VAL A 60 -3.85 -12.89 -14.38
N SER A 61 -2.59 -13.25 -14.18
CA SER A 61 -1.45 -12.32 -14.22
C SER A 61 -0.56 -12.56 -15.44
N GLY A 62 -0.07 -11.48 -16.04
CA GLY A 62 0.94 -11.47 -17.08
C GLY A 62 2.36 -11.29 -16.54
N ALA A 63 3.36 -11.66 -17.33
CA ALA A 63 4.78 -11.50 -16.98
C ALA A 63 5.24 -10.03 -16.97
N ASP A 64 4.48 -9.14 -17.58
CA ASP A 64 4.72 -7.69 -17.67
C ASP A 64 4.06 -6.90 -16.52
N GLY A 65 3.68 -7.61 -15.44
CA GLY A 65 3.02 -7.02 -14.27
C GLY A 65 1.54 -6.68 -14.51
N THR A 66 0.98 -6.94 -15.69
CA THR A 66 -0.46 -6.79 -15.90
C THR A 66 -1.24 -7.89 -15.20
N PHE A 67 -2.49 -7.60 -14.82
CA PHE A 67 -3.39 -8.62 -14.30
C PHE A 67 -4.83 -8.31 -14.71
N ALA A 68 -5.67 -9.35 -14.73
CA ALA A 68 -7.10 -9.27 -14.91
C ALA A 68 -7.81 -10.03 -13.80
N LEU A 69 -8.85 -9.41 -13.24
CA LEU A 69 -9.79 -10.08 -12.35
C LEU A 69 -10.89 -10.68 -13.21
N VAL A 70 -11.07 -11.99 -13.12
CA VAL A 70 -12.00 -12.76 -13.95
C VAL A 70 -13.14 -13.29 -13.09
N ALA A 71 -14.37 -13.07 -13.56
CA ALA A 71 -15.58 -13.54 -12.89
C ALA A 71 -16.67 -13.90 -13.90
N LEU A 72 -17.74 -14.52 -13.41
CA LEU A 72 -19.04 -14.54 -14.07
C LEU A 72 -19.87 -13.39 -13.48
N PRO A 73 -19.87 -12.18 -14.08
CA PRO A 73 -20.36 -10.97 -13.42
C PRO A 73 -21.80 -11.14 -12.95
N TRP A 74 -22.62 -11.77 -13.78
CA TRP A 74 -24.05 -12.00 -13.56
C TRP A 74 -24.37 -13.05 -12.48
N GLN A 75 -23.44 -13.96 -12.20
CA GLN A 75 -23.59 -14.88 -11.06
C GLN A 75 -23.07 -14.26 -9.78
N ARG A 76 -22.05 -13.39 -9.89
CA ARG A 76 -21.32 -12.88 -8.73
C ARG A 76 -21.89 -11.58 -8.17
N PHE A 77 -22.30 -10.69 -9.05
CA PHE A 77 -22.84 -9.38 -8.76
C PHE A 77 -24.26 -9.34 -9.32
N SER A 78 -25.26 -9.25 -8.44
CA SER A 78 -26.57 -8.82 -8.90
C SER A 78 -26.41 -7.37 -9.35
N MET A 79 -26.28 -7.17 -10.67
CA MET A 79 -26.12 -5.84 -11.26
C MET A 79 -27.38 -4.98 -11.10
N PHE A 80 -28.46 -5.53 -10.53
CA PHE A 80 -29.66 -4.79 -10.17
C PHE A 80 -29.65 -4.29 -8.72
N ASP A 81 -28.91 -4.94 -7.81
CA ASP A 81 -28.95 -4.66 -6.37
C ASP A 81 -27.69 -4.00 -5.80
N THR A 82 -26.54 -4.15 -6.48
CA THR A 82 -25.25 -3.69 -5.96
C THR A 82 -24.82 -2.35 -6.53
N GLY A 83 -24.41 -1.42 -5.64
CA GLY A 83 -23.82 -0.14 -5.99
C GLY A 83 -22.40 -0.27 -6.56
N ALA A 84 -21.65 0.84 -6.60
CA ALA A 84 -20.22 0.80 -6.88
C ALA A 84 -19.54 -0.24 -5.98
N LEU A 85 -18.92 -1.25 -6.60
CA LEU A 85 -18.31 -2.35 -5.88
C LEU A 85 -16.85 -2.03 -5.57
N SER A 86 -16.48 -2.17 -4.32
CA SER A 86 -15.08 -2.14 -3.87
C SER A 86 -14.50 -3.55 -3.79
N LEU A 87 -13.28 -3.70 -4.29
CA LEU A 87 -12.47 -4.92 -4.26
C LEU A 87 -11.21 -4.69 -3.44
N HIS A 88 -10.83 -5.65 -2.60
CA HIS A 88 -9.61 -5.58 -1.81
C HIS A 88 -8.54 -6.48 -2.44
N LEU A 89 -7.52 -5.84 -2.99
CA LEU A 89 -6.44 -6.49 -3.72
C LEU A 89 -5.15 -6.41 -2.93
N THR A 90 -4.37 -7.49 -2.96
CA THR A 90 -3.01 -7.54 -2.40
C THR A 90 -2.03 -8.01 -3.47
N ALA A 91 -1.02 -7.20 -3.77
CA ALA A 91 0.10 -7.55 -4.64
C ALA A 91 1.28 -8.04 -3.79
N ILE A 92 1.87 -9.17 -4.18
CA ILE A 92 2.99 -9.81 -3.49
C ILE A 92 4.07 -10.16 -4.51
N ALA A 93 5.30 -9.76 -4.22
CA ALA A 93 6.47 -10.08 -5.04
C ALA A 93 7.73 -10.18 -4.17
N SER A 94 8.66 -11.07 -4.51
CA SER A 94 9.93 -11.22 -3.78
C SER A 94 10.75 -9.92 -3.82
N HIS A 95 11.36 -9.53 -2.70
CA HIS A 95 12.08 -8.25 -2.54
C HIS A 95 11.20 -7.00 -2.62
N TYR A 96 9.87 -7.13 -2.53
CA TYR A 96 8.94 -6.02 -2.36
C TYR A 96 8.16 -6.17 -1.05
N LEU A 97 7.70 -5.06 -0.51
CA LEU A 97 6.68 -5.04 0.53
C LEU A 97 5.33 -5.39 -0.12
N SER A 98 4.52 -6.19 0.59
CA SER A 98 3.14 -6.45 0.16
C SER A 98 2.37 -5.15 0.07
N TYR A 99 1.60 -4.97 -0.99
CA TYR A 99 0.80 -3.78 -1.21
C TYR A 99 -0.68 -4.14 -1.27
N THR A 100 -1.45 -3.65 -0.31
CA THR A 100 -2.90 -3.84 -0.26
C THR A 100 -3.60 -2.54 -0.60
N TRP A 101 -4.60 -2.60 -1.49
CA TRP A 101 -5.40 -1.44 -1.87
C TRP A 101 -6.85 -1.80 -2.16
N GLU A 102 -7.71 -0.79 -2.09
CA GLU A 102 -9.11 -0.87 -2.49
C GLU A 102 -9.24 -0.38 -3.94
N ALA A 103 -9.85 -1.20 -4.79
CA ALA A 103 -10.13 -0.92 -6.19
C ALA A 103 -11.65 -0.81 -6.39
N HIS A 104 -12.10 0.24 -7.07
CA HIS A 104 -13.52 0.41 -7.35
C HIS A 104 -13.84 -0.01 -8.79
N LEU A 105 -14.84 -0.86 -8.96
CA LEU A 105 -15.39 -1.19 -10.27
C LEU A 105 -16.28 -0.06 -10.79
N LEU A 106 -16.31 0.10 -12.12
CA LEU A 106 -17.26 0.99 -12.77
C LEU A 106 -18.69 0.52 -12.49
N ASP A 107 -19.55 1.46 -12.13
CA ASP A 107 -20.99 1.22 -12.13
C ASP A 107 -21.49 1.25 -13.58
N LEU A 108 -21.78 0.06 -14.12
CA LEU A 108 -22.28 -0.11 -15.49
C LEU A 108 -23.80 0.00 -15.58
N ARG A 109 -24.49 0.29 -14.48
CA ARG A 109 -25.94 0.43 -14.47
C ARG A 109 -26.36 1.71 -15.18
N ARG A 110 -27.41 1.57 -15.98
CA ARG A 110 -28.19 2.69 -16.51
C ARG A 110 -29.52 2.69 -15.82
N HIS A 111 -30.25 3.78 -15.97
CA HIS A 111 -31.59 3.91 -15.45
C HIS A 111 -32.51 4.35 -16.58
N VAL A 112 -33.74 3.82 -16.57
CA VAL A 112 -34.83 4.34 -17.39
C VAL A 112 -35.00 5.82 -17.05
N ALA A 113 -34.83 6.68 -18.04
CA ALA A 113 -35.10 8.11 -17.95
C ALA A 113 -36.54 8.39 -18.41
N ALA A 114 -37.07 9.56 -18.04
CA ALA A 114 -38.41 9.94 -18.44
C ALA A 114 -38.58 10.00 -19.97
N PRO A 115 -39.73 9.56 -20.52
CA PRO A 115 -40.88 8.99 -19.81
C PRO A 115 -40.68 7.51 -19.41
N ALA A 116 -41.46 7.04 -18.44
CA ALA A 116 -41.53 5.61 -18.08
C ALA A 116 -41.86 4.75 -19.32
N VAL A 117 -41.34 3.53 -19.35
CA VAL A 117 -41.52 2.59 -20.46
C VAL A 117 -42.81 1.83 -20.27
N ALA A 118 -43.75 1.95 -21.20
CA ALA A 118 -44.96 1.14 -21.19
C ALA A 118 -44.68 -0.27 -21.74
N ALA A 119 -45.43 -1.28 -21.30
CA ALA A 119 -45.43 -2.58 -21.97
C ALA A 119 -45.78 -2.42 -23.46
N GLY A 120 -45.06 -3.10 -24.32
CA GLY A 120 -45.17 -2.97 -25.77
C GLY A 120 -44.24 -1.92 -26.40
N ALA A 121 -43.49 -1.15 -25.60
CA ALA A 121 -42.63 -0.09 -26.11
C ALA A 121 -41.40 -0.64 -26.84
N THR A 122 -41.05 -0.02 -27.97
CA THR A 122 -39.83 -0.33 -28.74
C THR A 122 -38.79 0.77 -28.65
N GLN A 123 -39.08 1.87 -27.97
CA GLN A 123 -38.13 2.95 -27.72
C GLN A 123 -38.03 3.19 -26.22
N VAL A 124 -36.81 3.24 -25.71
CA VAL A 124 -36.53 3.52 -24.31
C VAL A 124 -35.55 4.67 -24.21
N THR A 125 -35.81 5.61 -23.31
CA THR A 125 -34.87 6.66 -22.94
C THR A 125 -34.11 6.20 -21.70
N LEU A 126 -32.78 6.26 -21.76
CA LEU A 126 -31.90 5.94 -20.63
C LEU A 126 -31.24 7.21 -20.11
N ASN A 127 -30.69 7.18 -18.90
CA ASN A 127 -29.87 8.28 -18.38
C ASN A 127 -28.50 8.42 -19.10
N SER A 128 -28.07 7.38 -19.81
CA SER A 128 -26.87 7.37 -20.65
C SER A 128 -26.94 6.24 -21.68
N THR A 129 -26.44 6.50 -22.89
CA THR A 129 -26.23 5.48 -23.94
C THR A 129 -24.75 5.26 -24.25
N ALA A 130 -23.85 5.88 -23.48
CA ALA A 130 -22.41 5.73 -23.68
C ALA A 130 -22.01 4.25 -23.62
N GLY A 131 -21.23 3.78 -24.60
CA GLY A 131 -20.77 2.39 -24.67
C GLY A 131 -21.82 1.35 -25.10
N LEU A 132 -23.07 1.76 -25.39
CA LEU A 132 -24.05 0.86 -25.99
C LEU A 132 -23.86 0.79 -27.51
N PHE A 133 -24.28 -0.31 -28.14
CA PHE A 133 -24.23 -0.47 -29.60
C PHE A 133 -25.36 -1.38 -30.13
N SER A 134 -25.63 -1.28 -31.43
CA SER A 134 -26.65 -2.09 -32.09
C SER A 134 -26.30 -3.58 -32.03
N GLY A 135 -27.27 -4.41 -31.64
CA GLY A 135 -27.16 -5.86 -31.50
C GLY A 135 -26.90 -6.34 -30.07
N GLN A 136 -26.48 -5.45 -29.17
CA GLN A 136 -26.24 -5.72 -27.74
C GLN A 136 -27.57 -6.03 -27.01
N THR A 137 -27.55 -6.88 -25.98
CA THR A 137 -28.76 -7.17 -25.19
C THR A 137 -28.82 -6.24 -23.98
N LEU A 138 -29.97 -5.61 -23.74
CA LEU A 138 -30.27 -4.87 -22.53
C LEU A 138 -31.21 -5.69 -21.65
N TRP A 139 -30.91 -5.72 -20.36
CA TRP A 139 -31.74 -6.27 -19.32
C TRP A 139 -32.42 -5.15 -18.54
N PHE A 140 -33.71 -5.31 -18.28
CA PHE A 140 -34.57 -4.31 -17.64
C PHE A 140 -35.16 -4.84 -16.34
N GLY A 141 -35.37 -3.93 -15.39
CA GLY A 141 -36.13 -4.17 -14.17
C GLY A 141 -35.29 -4.69 -13.00
N PRO A 142 -35.80 -4.65 -11.76
CA PRO A 142 -35.15 -5.33 -10.64
C PRO A 142 -35.18 -6.85 -10.84
N THR A 143 -34.24 -7.55 -10.22
CA THR A 143 -34.17 -9.03 -10.25
C THR A 143 -35.52 -9.63 -9.84
N GLY A 144 -36.15 -10.45 -10.68
CA GLY A 144 -37.42 -11.09 -10.36
C GLY A 144 -38.44 -11.15 -11.50
N ALA A 145 -39.73 -11.00 -11.16
CA ALA A 145 -40.85 -11.32 -12.06
C ALA A 145 -41.02 -10.37 -13.26
N THR A 146 -40.44 -9.17 -13.19
CA THR A 146 -40.47 -8.17 -14.26
C THR A 146 -39.12 -8.03 -14.98
N GLU A 147 -38.15 -8.90 -14.66
CA GLU A 147 -36.88 -8.93 -15.35
C GLU A 147 -37.09 -9.39 -16.80
N GLU A 148 -36.66 -8.60 -17.77
CA GLU A 148 -36.73 -8.95 -19.17
C GLU A 148 -35.49 -8.51 -19.95
N ALA A 149 -35.26 -9.14 -21.10
CA ALA A 149 -34.13 -8.85 -21.96
C ALA A 149 -34.57 -8.61 -23.41
N THR A 150 -33.99 -7.59 -24.04
CA THR A 150 -34.25 -7.28 -25.44
C THR A 150 -32.99 -6.72 -26.11
N ARG A 151 -32.84 -6.96 -27.42
CA ARG A 151 -31.67 -6.47 -28.16
C ARG A 151 -31.85 -5.03 -28.59
N ILE A 152 -30.77 -4.27 -28.65
CA ILE A 152 -30.76 -2.93 -29.26
C ILE A 152 -30.81 -3.11 -30.78
N ALA A 153 -31.85 -2.60 -31.44
CA ALA A 153 -31.93 -2.53 -32.90
C ALA A 153 -31.16 -1.32 -33.47
N ALA A 154 -31.18 -0.20 -32.76
CA ALA A 154 -30.43 1.01 -33.12
C ALA A 154 -30.25 1.94 -31.90
N LEU A 155 -29.21 2.76 -31.91
CA LEU A 155 -29.09 3.92 -31.01
C LEU A 155 -29.82 5.11 -31.64
N GLY A 156 -30.64 5.82 -30.89
CA GLY A 156 -31.53 6.88 -31.39
C GLY A 156 -32.99 6.44 -31.56
N PRO A 157 -33.90 7.36 -31.94
CA PRO A 157 -33.61 8.61 -32.66
C PRO A 157 -33.30 9.83 -31.78
N GLY A 158 -33.69 9.85 -30.51
CA GLY A 158 -33.43 10.95 -29.58
C GLY A 158 -32.12 10.80 -28.80
N ALA A 159 -31.74 11.87 -28.09
CA ALA A 159 -30.62 11.81 -27.16
C ALA A 159 -30.89 10.75 -26.09
N GLN A 160 -29.90 9.89 -25.85
CA GLN A 160 -29.97 8.80 -24.87
C GLN A 160 -31.11 7.79 -25.10
N GLN A 161 -31.67 7.74 -26.31
CA GLN A 161 -32.67 6.74 -26.67
C GLN A 161 -32.03 5.51 -27.31
N VAL A 162 -32.63 4.36 -27.03
CA VAL A 162 -32.36 3.09 -27.68
C VAL A 162 -33.65 2.58 -28.32
N THR A 163 -33.57 2.16 -29.58
CA THR A 163 -34.63 1.41 -30.24
C THR A 163 -34.37 -0.08 -30.01
N LEU A 164 -35.36 -0.78 -29.47
CA LEU A 164 -35.33 -2.20 -29.13
C LEU A 164 -35.76 -3.05 -30.33
N GLY A 165 -35.15 -4.21 -30.52
CA GLY A 165 -35.46 -5.17 -31.58
C GLY A 165 -36.74 -5.97 -31.33
N ALA A 166 -37.19 -6.01 -30.08
CA ALA A 166 -38.50 -6.52 -29.68
C ALA A 166 -39.13 -5.57 -28.65
N PRO A 167 -40.46 -5.41 -28.65
CA PRO A 167 -41.15 -4.60 -27.66
C PRO A 167 -40.96 -5.17 -26.25
N THR A 168 -40.92 -4.31 -25.23
CA THR A 168 -40.89 -4.75 -23.83
C THR A 168 -42.16 -5.52 -23.47
N GLN A 169 -42.05 -6.58 -22.68
CA GLN A 169 -43.17 -7.36 -22.17
C GLN A 169 -43.80 -6.69 -20.95
N PHE A 170 -43.00 -5.98 -20.16
CA PHE A 170 -43.42 -5.31 -18.94
C PHE A 170 -43.30 -3.79 -19.06
N ALA A 171 -43.96 -3.09 -18.13
CA ALA A 171 -43.76 -1.66 -17.94
C ALA A 171 -42.61 -1.43 -16.96
N HIS A 172 -41.77 -0.42 -17.23
CA HIS A 172 -40.63 -0.04 -16.39
C HIS A 172 -40.76 1.43 -15.98
N ALA A 173 -40.66 1.70 -14.69
CA ALA A 173 -40.72 3.04 -14.12
C ALA A 173 -39.44 3.85 -14.39
N VAL A 174 -39.54 5.18 -14.30
CA VAL A 174 -38.35 6.03 -14.31
C VAL A 174 -37.48 5.70 -13.09
N GLY A 175 -36.19 5.47 -13.32
CA GLY A 175 -35.24 5.03 -12.31
C GLY A 175 -35.00 3.52 -12.29
N ASP A 176 -35.80 2.71 -12.98
CA ASP A 176 -35.56 1.27 -13.06
C ASP A 176 -34.21 0.99 -13.72
N VAL A 177 -33.49 0.02 -13.16
CA VAL A 177 -32.13 -0.32 -13.57
C VAL A 177 -32.16 -1.03 -14.93
N VAL A 178 -31.22 -0.65 -15.79
CA VAL A 178 -30.98 -1.23 -17.10
C VAL A 178 -29.50 -1.59 -17.22
N VAL A 179 -29.21 -2.84 -17.59
CA VAL A 179 -27.83 -3.35 -17.66
C VAL A 179 -27.59 -4.02 -19.01
N ALA A 180 -26.45 -3.74 -19.65
CA ALA A 180 -26.06 -4.40 -20.89
C ALA A 180 -25.45 -5.78 -20.61
N ASP A 181 -25.72 -6.77 -21.47
CA ASP A 181 -25.22 -8.15 -21.33
C ASP A 181 -23.69 -8.28 -21.38
N GLU A 182 -23.05 -7.39 -22.11
CA GLU A 182 -21.60 -7.24 -22.18
C GLU A 182 -21.04 -6.39 -21.03
N TYR A 183 -20.02 -6.93 -20.36
CA TYR A 183 -19.35 -6.25 -19.27
C TYR A 183 -18.14 -5.46 -19.78
N ALA A 184 -18.13 -4.15 -19.55
CA ALA A 184 -16.97 -3.31 -19.84
C ALA A 184 -15.91 -3.48 -18.74
N THR A 185 -14.73 -3.98 -19.11
CA THR A 185 -13.61 -4.14 -18.17
C THR A 185 -13.23 -2.81 -17.54
N THR A 186 -13.23 -2.75 -16.20
CA THR A 186 -12.72 -1.59 -15.47
C THR A 186 -11.19 -1.55 -15.58
N VAL A 187 -10.62 -0.44 -16.04
CA VAL A 187 -9.16 -0.23 -16.00
C VAL A 187 -8.80 0.41 -14.67
N LEU A 188 -8.04 -0.33 -13.86
CA LEU A 188 -7.52 0.11 -12.58
C LEU A 188 -6.27 0.96 -12.77
N SER A 189 -6.02 1.88 -11.84
CA SER A 189 -4.73 2.58 -11.78
C SER A 189 -3.58 1.62 -11.48
N ASP A 190 -2.38 2.01 -11.87
CA ASP A 190 -1.16 1.28 -11.53
C ASP A 190 -1.05 1.09 -10.00
N ALA A 191 -0.69 -0.13 -9.59
CA ALA A 191 -0.41 -0.49 -8.21
C ALA A 191 1.11 -0.43 -7.96
N PRO A 192 1.62 0.62 -7.28
CA PRO A 192 3.05 0.79 -7.09
C PRO A 192 3.57 -0.11 -5.95
N LEU A 193 4.33 -1.15 -6.31
CA LEU A 193 5.08 -1.96 -5.35
C LEU A 193 6.34 -1.24 -4.89
N ARG A 194 6.56 -1.29 -3.57
CA ARG A 194 7.73 -0.72 -2.90
C ARG A 194 8.74 -1.81 -2.63
N ARG A 195 9.98 -1.61 -3.03
CA ARG A 195 11.05 -2.60 -2.78
C ARG A 195 11.32 -2.72 -1.29
N ALA A 196 11.68 -3.90 -0.81
CA ALA A 196 12.09 -4.09 0.58
C ALA A 196 13.28 -3.16 0.92
N PRO A 197 13.36 -2.64 2.16
CA PRO A 197 14.42 -1.71 2.54
C PRO A 197 15.80 -2.38 2.49
N THR A 198 16.83 -1.60 2.17
CA THR A 198 18.24 -2.03 2.13
C THR A 198 19.09 -1.13 3.03
N VAL A 199 20.33 -1.52 3.32
CA VAL A 199 21.27 -0.73 4.10
C VAL A 199 22.49 -0.39 3.26
N LEU A 200 22.91 0.87 3.28
CA LEU A 200 24.20 1.26 2.71
C LEU A 200 25.28 1.22 3.79
N ARG A 201 26.34 0.45 3.54
CA ARG A 201 27.52 0.34 4.38
C ARG A 201 28.77 0.63 3.57
N GLY A 202 29.87 0.87 4.25
CA GLY A 202 31.12 1.14 3.57
C GLY A 202 32.29 1.38 4.47
N ARG A 203 33.41 1.76 3.84
CA ARG A 203 34.61 2.24 4.53
C ARG A 203 35.04 3.60 4.02
N THR A 204 35.54 4.43 4.93
CA THR A 204 36.27 5.65 4.62
C THR A 204 37.74 5.46 4.94
N TYR A 205 38.61 5.68 3.95
CA TYR A 205 40.05 5.61 4.15
C TYR A 205 40.77 6.63 3.30
N ARG A 206 41.98 6.99 3.73
CA ARG A 206 42.93 7.77 2.95
C ARG A 206 43.92 6.83 2.28
N ARG A 207 44.20 7.08 1.01
CA ARG A 207 45.29 6.42 0.29
C ARG A 207 46.43 7.41 0.15
N ASP A 208 47.59 7.08 0.72
CA ASP A 208 48.82 7.80 0.45
C ASP A 208 49.49 7.17 -0.78
N ASP A 209 49.51 7.89 -1.89
CA ASP A 209 50.07 7.37 -3.15
C ASP A 209 51.60 7.21 -3.10
N ALA A 210 52.29 7.97 -2.25
CA ALA A 210 53.75 7.91 -2.15
C ALA A 210 54.20 6.67 -1.37
N THR A 211 53.48 6.31 -0.31
CA THR A 211 53.79 5.14 0.54
C THR A 211 52.97 3.91 0.19
N GLN A 212 51.95 4.06 -0.67
CA GLN A 212 50.91 3.06 -0.95
C GLN A 212 50.20 2.55 0.30
N THR A 213 50.18 3.32 1.39
CA THR A 213 49.50 2.95 2.63
C THR A 213 48.04 3.37 2.60
N ILE A 214 47.17 2.48 3.08
CA ILE A 214 45.76 2.77 3.33
C ILE A 214 45.58 3.00 4.82
N THR A 215 45.04 4.16 5.19
CA THR A 215 44.76 4.51 6.59
C THR A 215 43.26 4.70 6.78
N PRO A 216 42.62 3.97 7.71
CA PRO A 216 41.21 4.19 8.00
C PRO A 216 40.98 5.60 8.55
N LEU A 217 39.87 6.22 8.16
CA LEU A 217 39.51 7.55 8.60
C LEU A 217 38.37 7.46 9.60
N ALA A 218 38.68 7.55 10.89
CA ALA A 218 37.69 7.61 11.95
C ALA A 218 36.99 8.97 11.99
N GLY A 219 35.70 8.98 12.34
CA GLY A 219 34.90 10.20 12.50
C GLY A 219 34.62 10.96 11.19
N ALA A 220 34.84 10.35 10.04
CA ALA A 220 34.42 10.90 8.76
C ALA A 220 32.89 10.96 8.72
N THR A 221 32.33 12.11 8.33
CA THR A 221 30.88 12.28 8.22
C THR A 221 30.46 12.03 6.78
N ILE A 222 29.47 11.16 6.57
CA ILE A 222 28.83 10.93 5.28
C ILE A 222 27.38 11.42 5.40
N LYS A 223 27.02 12.42 4.62
CA LYS A 223 25.71 13.08 4.70
C LYS A 223 24.93 12.96 3.40
N LEU A 224 23.63 12.70 3.51
CA LEU A 224 22.71 12.89 2.40
C LEU A 224 22.54 14.39 2.13
N THR A 225 22.73 14.78 0.88
CA THR A 225 22.56 16.17 0.43
C THR A 225 21.47 16.34 -0.59
N ASP A 226 21.15 15.27 -1.32
CA ASP A 226 20.01 15.20 -2.21
C ASP A 226 19.63 13.74 -2.51
N PHE A 227 18.47 13.50 -3.10
CA PHE A 227 18.07 12.18 -3.58
C PHE A 227 17.10 12.26 -4.75
N TRP A 228 16.97 11.17 -5.49
CA TRP A 228 15.96 11.01 -6.54
C TRP A 228 15.00 9.90 -6.16
N ARG A 229 13.72 10.11 -6.44
CA ARG A 229 12.68 9.12 -6.16
C ARG A 229 12.47 8.12 -7.26
N SER A 230 12.83 8.47 -8.49
CA SER A 230 12.66 7.60 -9.64
C SER A 230 13.89 7.61 -10.53
N LEU A 231 14.22 6.45 -11.12
CA LEU A 231 15.29 6.34 -12.11
C LEU A 231 15.01 7.19 -13.37
N PRO A 232 13.76 7.32 -13.86
CA PRO A 232 13.45 8.27 -14.94
C PRO A 232 13.87 9.71 -14.60
N ALA A 233 13.58 10.21 -13.39
CA ALA A 233 13.96 11.58 -13.00
C ALA A 233 15.48 11.76 -12.96
N LEU A 234 16.20 10.77 -12.40
CA LEU A 234 17.66 10.76 -12.39
C LEU A 234 18.26 10.77 -13.80
N ARG A 235 17.77 9.91 -14.70
CA ARG A 235 18.26 9.80 -16.09
C ARG A 235 17.97 11.06 -16.91
N ALA A 236 16.85 11.72 -16.62
CA ALA A 236 16.49 13.00 -17.20
C ALA A 236 17.27 14.19 -16.59
N MET A 237 18.22 13.92 -15.68
CA MET A 237 19.03 14.94 -14.98
C MET A 237 18.15 16.02 -14.32
N GLN A 238 16.98 15.63 -13.83
CA GLN A 238 16.12 16.53 -13.05
C GLN A 238 16.81 16.88 -11.73
N PRO A 239 16.54 18.06 -11.16
CA PRO A 239 16.97 18.38 -9.80
C PRO A 239 16.54 17.29 -8.83
N GLY A 240 17.36 17.00 -7.83
CA GLY A 240 16.98 16.05 -6.79
C GLY A 240 15.90 16.65 -5.87
N ALA A 241 15.24 15.77 -5.14
CA ALA A 241 14.05 16.11 -4.36
C ALA A 241 14.33 17.09 -3.22
N MET A 242 15.52 17.10 -2.62
CA MET A 242 15.86 18.06 -1.57
C MET A 242 16.23 19.43 -2.16
N THR A 243 16.79 19.45 -3.37
CA THR A 243 17.26 20.69 -4.02
C THR A 243 16.35 21.20 -5.13
N ASP A 244 15.11 20.70 -5.20
CA ASP A 244 14.11 21.14 -6.18
C ASP A 244 14.06 22.68 -6.22
N PRO A 245 14.15 23.29 -7.43
CA PRO A 245 14.16 24.74 -7.58
C PRO A 245 12.88 25.39 -7.08
N ASN A 246 11.76 24.66 -7.06
CA ASN A 246 10.54 25.08 -6.40
C ASN A 246 10.56 24.59 -4.93
N PRO A 247 10.70 25.49 -3.93
CA PRO A 247 10.75 25.10 -2.53
C PRO A 247 9.49 24.34 -2.07
N ALA A 248 8.33 24.63 -2.67
CA ALA A 248 7.10 23.93 -2.37
C ALA A 248 7.10 22.48 -2.89
N LEU A 249 8.03 22.09 -3.77
CA LEU A 249 8.21 20.73 -4.28
C LEU A 249 9.28 19.91 -3.54
N ARG A 250 10.07 20.55 -2.65
CA ARG A 250 11.16 19.89 -1.93
C ARG A 250 10.69 18.80 -0.97
N GLN A 251 11.41 17.69 -0.96
CA GLN A 251 11.12 16.55 -0.10
C GLN A 251 12.34 16.20 0.73
N PHE A 252 12.11 15.75 1.95
CA PHE A 252 13.16 15.31 2.86
C PHE A 252 12.92 13.87 3.28
N ALA A 253 13.97 13.07 3.32
CA ALA A 253 13.89 11.67 3.69
C ALA A 253 14.32 11.47 5.16
N LEU A 254 13.52 10.70 5.90
CA LEU A 254 13.79 10.34 7.29
C LEU A 254 13.64 8.83 7.45
N ALA A 255 14.63 8.16 8.04
CA ALA A 255 14.54 6.73 8.30
C ALA A 255 13.71 6.47 9.56
N CYS A 256 12.92 5.40 9.53
CA CYS A 256 12.07 4.92 10.63
C CYS A 256 12.43 3.48 10.97
N ALA A 257 12.61 3.18 12.25
CA ALA A 257 12.86 1.85 12.76
C ALA A 257 11.80 1.45 13.82
N PRO A 258 11.25 0.22 13.76
CA PRO A 258 11.58 -0.86 12.81
C PRO A 258 10.93 -0.71 11.43
N GLY A 259 10.10 0.31 11.22
CA GLY A 259 9.27 0.50 10.04
C GLY A 259 7.87 0.90 10.46
N ILE A 260 7.12 1.54 9.57
CA ILE A 260 5.79 2.04 9.90
C ILE A 260 4.81 0.88 10.09
N TYR A 261 3.93 0.93 11.09
CA TYR A 261 2.97 -0.13 11.38
C TYR A 261 1.69 0.00 10.57
N LEU A 262 1.22 1.23 10.33
CA LEU A 262 -0.05 1.52 9.66
C LEU A 262 0.15 2.32 8.38
N ALA A 263 -0.79 2.22 7.45
CA ALA A 263 -0.79 3.12 6.29
C ALA A 263 -1.21 4.53 6.72
N HIS A 264 -0.47 5.54 6.27
CA HIS A 264 -0.73 6.95 6.52
C HIS A 264 -0.81 7.70 5.19
N GLY A 265 -1.85 8.52 5.02
CA GLY A 265 -1.99 9.37 3.84
C GLY A 265 -0.95 10.49 3.80
N SER A 266 -0.74 11.08 2.62
CA SER A 266 -0.06 12.38 2.53
C SER A 266 -0.83 13.41 3.36
N GLY A 267 -0.13 14.34 4.00
CA GLY A 267 -0.72 15.30 4.93
C GLY A 267 -0.71 14.86 6.40
N THR A 268 -0.42 13.57 6.69
CA THR A 268 -0.33 13.10 8.09
C THR A 268 0.82 13.78 8.82
N SER A 269 0.57 14.22 10.07
CA SER A 269 1.59 14.83 10.93
C SER A 269 2.54 13.78 11.50
N LEU A 270 3.84 14.09 11.46
CA LEU A 270 4.92 13.43 12.19
C LEU A 270 5.44 14.40 13.25
N GLN A 271 5.32 14.06 14.53
CA GLN A 271 5.70 14.93 15.64
C GLN A 271 6.94 14.41 16.35
N ALA A 272 8.00 15.22 16.48
CA ALA A 272 9.11 14.88 17.36
C ALA A 272 8.62 14.89 18.81
N LEU A 273 8.76 13.75 19.49
CA LEU A 273 8.21 13.56 20.81
C LEU A 273 9.19 12.75 21.66
N PRO A 274 9.76 13.31 22.74
CA PRO A 274 10.63 12.56 23.62
C PRO A 274 9.87 11.46 24.37
N LEU A 275 10.41 10.24 24.36
CA LEU A 275 9.95 9.16 25.23
C LEU A 275 10.92 9.02 26.41
N SER A 276 10.43 9.23 27.63
CA SER A 276 11.25 9.14 28.84
C SER A 276 11.03 7.81 29.56
N PRO A 277 12.12 7.09 29.92
CA PRO A 277 12.02 5.94 30.81
C PRO A 277 11.32 6.23 32.13
N VAL A 278 10.51 5.29 32.58
CA VAL A 278 9.95 5.28 33.93
C VAL A 278 10.89 4.47 34.84
N PRO A 279 11.63 5.10 35.78
CA PRO A 279 12.61 4.37 36.58
C PRO A 279 12.00 3.24 37.42
N GLY A 280 12.71 2.11 37.53
CA GLY A 280 12.28 0.97 38.36
C GLY A 280 11.14 0.15 37.76
N THR A 281 10.91 0.28 36.45
CA THR A 281 9.88 -0.47 35.70
C THR A 281 10.49 -1.36 34.62
N GLU A 282 11.80 -1.55 34.66
CA GLU A 282 12.51 -2.50 33.81
C GLU A 282 11.98 -3.92 34.05
N LYS A 283 11.67 -4.62 32.97
CA LYS A 283 11.09 -5.96 33.02
C LYS A 283 11.49 -6.76 31.78
N ASN A 284 11.10 -8.03 31.73
CA ASN A 284 11.43 -8.88 30.60
C ASN A 284 10.18 -9.53 29.99
N LEU A 285 10.30 -10.00 28.74
CA LEU A 285 9.34 -10.94 28.18
C LEU A 285 9.42 -12.29 28.90
N ALA A 286 8.30 -12.75 29.46
CA ALA A 286 8.18 -14.06 30.09
C ALA A 286 8.03 -15.19 29.06
N ALA A 287 7.67 -14.88 27.82
CA ALA A 287 7.63 -15.82 26.70
C ALA A 287 8.09 -15.13 25.41
N ALA A 288 8.64 -15.90 24.47
CA ALA A 288 8.97 -15.38 23.15
C ALA A 288 7.72 -14.85 22.44
N CYS A 289 7.90 -13.80 21.66
CA CYS A 289 6.84 -13.11 20.93
C CYS A 289 7.14 -13.20 19.43
N ALA A 290 6.22 -13.77 18.65
CA ALA A 290 6.34 -13.81 17.20
C ALA A 290 6.03 -12.44 16.59
N ALA A 291 6.53 -12.18 15.38
CA ALA A 291 6.06 -11.04 14.58
C ALA A 291 4.55 -11.19 14.31
N GLY A 292 3.81 -10.09 14.37
CA GLY A 292 2.36 -10.05 14.22
C GLY A 292 1.58 -10.17 15.55
N ALA A 293 2.26 -10.40 16.67
CA ALA A 293 1.58 -10.59 17.95
C ALA A 293 1.10 -9.27 18.54
N THR A 294 -0.13 -9.28 19.06
CA THR A 294 -0.77 -8.16 19.76
C THR A 294 -0.82 -8.35 21.28
N ALA A 295 -0.30 -9.47 21.78
CA ALA A 295 -0.26 -9.78 23.21
C ALA A 295 1.17 -10.14 23.64
N LEU A 296 1.64 -9.54 24.73
CA LEU A 296 2.96 -9.77 25.30
C LEU A 296 2.85 -10.38 26.70
N SER A 297 3.55 -11.48 26.93
CA SER A 297 3.72 -12.05 28.27
C SER A 297 4.87 -11.33 28.98
N LEU A 298 4.56 -10.58 30.04
CA LEU A 298 5.51 -9.80 30.83
C LEU A 298 5.81 -10.50 32.16
N THR A 299 7.01 -10.30 32.71
CA THR A 299 7.38 -10.82 34.04
C THR A 299 6.52 -10.27 35.18
N ASP A 300 6.03 -9.04 35.04
CA ASP A 300 5.20 -8.36 36.04
C ASP A 300 4.47 -7.14 35.43
N ARG A 301 3.45 -6.60 36.12
CA ARG A 301 2.66 -5.43 35.69
C ARG A 301 3.06 -4.10 36.32
N VAL A 302 4.15 -4.04 37.10
CA VAL A 302 4.60 -2.79 37.75
C VAL A 302 4.88 -1.72 36.69
N GLY A 303 4.24 -0.55 36.84
CA GLY A 303 4.42 0.60 35.95
C GLY A 303 3.73 0.50 34.59
N VAL A 304 3.07 -0.61 34.27
CA VAL A 304 2.39 -0.81 32.98
C VAL A 304 0.92 -0.45 33.10
N SER A 305 0.43 0.43 32.22
CA SER A 305 -0.98 0.82 32.11
C SER A 305 -1.33 1.13 30.66
N ALA A 306 -2.62 1.14 30.33
CA ALA A 306 -3.07 1.63 29.03
C ALA A 306 -2.51 3.05 28.75
N GLY A 307 -2.07 3.29 27.51
CA GLY A 307 -1.45 4.54 27.08
C GLY A 307 0.05 4.67 27.39
N ARG A 308 0.65 3.75 28.18
CA ARG A 308 2.11 3.64 28.28
C ARG A 308 2.69 3.02 27.02
N VAL A 309 3.98 3.24 26.79
CA VAL A 309 4.71 2.64 25.67
C VAL A 309 5.69 1.62 26.23
N LEU A 310 5.70 0.42 25.66
CA LEU A 310 6.70 -0.60 25.95
C LEU A 310 7.79 -0.51 24.88
N TRP A 311 9.03 -0.35 25.32
CA TRP A 311 10.20 -0.39 24.44
C TRP A 311 10.88 -1.74 24.58
N LEU A 312 10.67 -2.59 23.58
CA LEU A 312 11.19 -3.95 23.51
C LEU A 312 12.59 -3.94 22.92
N ASP A 313 13.47 -4.78 23.46
CA ASP A 313 14.85 -4.96 22.99
C ASP A 313 15.61 -3.63 22.83
N ALA A 314 15.46 -2.74 23.82
CA ALA A 314 16.00 -1.37 23.80
C ALA A 314 17.49 -1.25 23.42
N VAL A 315 18.27 -2.30 23.66
CA VAL A 315 19.70 -2.38 23.34
C VAL A 315 20.01 -2.94 21.95
N GLN A 316 19.03 -3.52 21.24
CA GLN A 316 19.21 -4.17 19.94
C GLN A 316 18.86 -3.28 18.74
N GLY A 317 19.44 -2.08 18.67
CA GLY A 317 19.48 -1.28 17.45
C GLY A 317 18.16 -1.20 16.65
N ASP A 318 18.15 -1.78 15.45
CA ASP A 318 17.03 -1.76 14.49
C ASP A 318 15.91 -2.76 14.81
N ALA A 319 16.12 -3.68 15.76
CA ALA A 319 15.11 -4.65 16.22
C ALA A 319 14.27 -4.11 17.39
N ALA A 320 14.63 -2.93 17.92
CA ALA A 320 13.91 -2.34 19.03
C ALA A 320 12.57 -1.76 18.57
N GLU A 321 11.49 -2.06 19.29
CA GLU A 321 10.12 -1.64 18.96
C GLU A 321 9.51 -0.86 20.12
N ALA A 322 8.80 0.24 19.83
CA ALA A 322 8.07 1.03 20.81
C ALA A 322 6.56 0.93 20.57
N LEU A 323 5.88 0.13 21.39
CA LEU A 323 4.48 -0.25 21.16
C LEU A 323 3.59 0.29 22.28
N PRO A 324 2.52 1.04 21.98
CA PRO A 324 1.55 1.48 22.97
C PRO A 324 0.79 0.29 23.56
N VAL A 325 0.58 0.33 24.87
CA VAL A 325 -0.28 -0.60 25.60
C VAL A 325 -1.73 -0.18 25.39
N GLN A 326 -2.53 -1.05 24.77
CA GLN A 326 -3.97 -0.87 24.64
C GLN A 326 -4.68 -1.19 25.96
N SER A 327 -4.35 -2.34 26.56
CA SER A 327 -4.96 -2.78 27.81
C SER A 327 -4.06 -3.75 28.58
N ILE A 328 -4.28 -3.82 29.89
CA ILE A 328 -3.60 -4.76 30.77
C ILE A 328 -4.59 -5.22 31.86
N PRO A 329 -4.78 -6.54 32.07
CA PRO A 329 -5.64 -7.04 33.14
C PRO A 329 -5.14 -6.60 34.52
N ALA A 330 -6.05 -6.16 35.38
CA ALA A 330 -5.74 -5.72 36.75
C ALA A 330 -5.91 -6.83 37.81
N VAL A 331 -5.94 -8.10 37.39
CA VAL A 331 -6.14 -9.24 38.28
C VAL A 331 -4.79 -9.65 38.89
N GLY A 332 -4.79 -10.00 40.19
CA GLY A 332 -3.59 -10.48 40.88
C GLY A 332 -2.66 -9.37 41.39
N SER A 333 -1.53 -9.80 41.94
CA SER A 333 -0.50 -8.90 42.47
C SER A 333 0.23 -8.16 41.34
N ALA A 334 0.82 -7.00 41.64
CA ALA A 334 1.55 -6.23 40.64
C ALA A 334 2.84 -6.91 40.15
N VAL A 335 3.39 -7.81 40.97
CA VAL A 335 4.64 -8.54 40.73
C VAL A 335 4.44 -9.89 40.04
N GLU A 336 3.21 -10.26 39.73
CA GLU A 336 2.89 -11.52 39.04
C GLU A 336 2.95 -11.35 37.51
N PRO A 337 3.36 -12.38 36.76
CA PRO A 337 3.35 -12.36 35.31
C PRO A 337 1.97 -12.02 34.73
N VAL A 338 1.96 -11.29 33.62
CA VAL A 338 0.74 -10.73 33.02
C VAL A 338 0.81 -10.74 31.50
N SER A 339 -0.33 -10.80 30.83
CA SER A 339 -0.44 -10.57 29.39
C SER A 339 -0.93 -9.15 29.12
N ALA A 340 -0.08 -8.32 28.49
CA ALA A 340 -0.46 -6.97 28.05
C ALA A 340 -0.90 -7.01 26.58
N THR A 341 -1.98 -6.30 26.24
CA THR A 341 -2.44 -6.15 24.85
C THR A 341 -1.90 -4.85 24.27
N LEU A 342 -1.35 -4.92 23.06
CA LEU A 342 -0.75 -3.81 22.33
C LEU A 342 -1.74 -3.18 21.35
N SER A 343 -1.59 -1.89 21.08
CA SER A 343 -2.39 -1.17 20.07
C SER A 343 -2.02 -1.54 18.63
N MET A 344 -0.82 -2.08 18.42
CA MET A 344 -0.30 -2.50 17.12
C MET A 344 0.45 -3.83 17.29
N PRO A 345 0.48 -4.69 16.26
CA PRO A 345 1.25 -5.92 16.31
C PRO A 345 2.76 -5.65 16.28
N THR A 346 3.56 -6.51 16.90
CA THR A 346 5.02 -6.51 16.75
C THR A 346 5.42 -6.75 15.28
N GLN A 347 6.49 -6.12 14.82
CA GLN A 347 7.03 -6.32 13.46
C GLN A 347 8.15 -7.36 13.41
N VAL A 348 8.88 -7.54 14.51
CA VAL A 348 9.96 -8.51 14.62
C VAL A 348 9.66 -9.57 15.68
N VAL A 349 10.45 -10.64 15.64
CA VAL A 349 10.41 -11.68 16.67
C VAL A 349 11.24 -11.21 17.85
N HIS A 350 10.66 -11.28 19.06
CA HIS A 350 11.37 -11.01 20.31
C HIS A 350 11.57 -12.30 21.10
N GLY A 351 12.79 -12.49 21.60
CA GLY A 351 13.16 -13.67 22.38
C GLY A 351 12.51 -13.71 23.76
N VAL A 352 12.48 -14.89 24.37
CA VAL A 352 12.24 -14.99 25.82
C VAL A 352 13.33 -14.22 26.57
N ASN A 353 12.96 -13.57 27.67
CA ASN A 353 13.82 -12.67 28.45
C ASN A 353 14.33 -11.43 27.69
N ALA A 354 13.72 -11.07 26.55
CA ALA A 354 13.98 -9.79 25.91
C ALA A 354 13.69 -8.64 26.89
N GLY A 355 14.62 -7.69 26.98
CA GLY A 355 14.51 -6.57 27.90
C GLY A 355 13.43 -5.58 27.47
N ILE A 356 12.64 -5.10 28.42
CA ILE A 356 11.57 -4.12 28.22
C ILE A 356 11.77 -2.94 29.15
N GLN A 357 11.66 -1.75 28.57
CA GLN A 357 11.58 -0.51 29.33
C GLN A 357 10.20 0.13 29.14
N VAL A 358 9.56 0.55 30.24
CA VAL A 358 8.32 1.33 30.15
C VAL A 358 8.68 2.79 29.91
N LEU A 359 8.09 3.38 28.87
CA LEU A 359 8.29 4.76 28.48
C LEU A 359 7.02 5.59 28.71
N GLN A 360 7.23 6.86 29.03
CA GLN A 360 6.21 7.91 29.08
C GLN A 360 6.40 8.88 27.90
N PRO A 361 5.38 9.02 27.03
CA PRO A 361 5.33 10.10 26.06
C PRO A 361 5.36 11.47 26.73
N MET A 362 6.23 12.37 26.26
CA MET A 362 6.27 13.78 26.68
C MET A 362 5.56 14.68 25.67
N ALA A 363 5.52 16.00 25.92
CA ALA A 363 4.97 16.94 24.95
C ALA A 363 5.81 16.96 23.66
N ALA A 364 5.12 17.00 22.52
CA ALA A 364 5.77 17.17 21.21
C ALA A 364 6.56 18.49 21.15
N THR A 365 7.71 18.45 20.51
CA THR A 365 8.63 19.60 20.40
C THR A 365 8.67 20.21 19.01
N ALA A 366 8.29 19.45 17.98
CA ALA A 366 8.23 19.90 16.60
C ALA A 366 7.31 19.00 15.78
N SER A 367 6.90 19.47 14.60
CA SER A 367 6.10 18.68 13.65
C SER A 367 6.56 18.92 12.21
N ALA A 368 6.50 17.86 11.41
CA ALA A 368 6.57 17.89 9.96
C ALA A 368 5.38 17.12 9.39
N THR A 369 5.16 17.23 8.09
CA THR A 369 4.04 16.56 7.43
C THR A 369 4.55 15.57 6.38
N LEU A 370 3.90 14.40 6.32
CA LEU A 370 4.11 13.43 5.26
C LEU A 370 3.79 14.08 3.92
N ARG A 371 4.80 14.21 3.08
CA ARG A 371 4.67 14.68 1.69
C ARG A 371 3.94 13.64 0.84
N ASP A 372 4.26 12.39 1.12
CA ASP A 372 3.77 11.23 0.40
C ASP A 372 3.10 10.26 1.36
N ALA A 373 2.13 9.50 0.85
CA ALA A 373 1.56 8.41 1.62
C ALA A 373 2.65 7.40 2.00
N ALA A 374 2.63 6.98 3.26
CA ALA A 374 3.51 5.97 3.81
C ALA A 374 2.69 4.70 4.07
N ALA A 375 3.25 3.53 3.75
CA ALA A 375 2.56 2.26 3.91
C ALA A 375 3.17 1.49 5.09
N ALA A 376 2.42 0.52 5.61
CA ALA A 376 2.96 -0.42 6.57
C ALA A 376 4.23 -1.10 6.01
N GLY A 377 5.27 -1.19 6.83
CA GLY A 377 6.60 -1.70 6.47
C GLY A 377 7.55 -0.66 5.88
N ASP A 378 7.10 0.55 5.54
CA ASP A 378 8.00 1.60 5.08
C ASP A 378 9.05 1.93 6.16
N ARG A 379 10.34 1.82 5.82
CA ARG A 379 11.45 2.24 6.69
C ARG A 379 12.00 3.63 6.40
N CYS A 380 11.39 4.35 5.46
CA CYS A 380 11.73 5.73 5.17
C CYS A 380 10.46 6.49 4.82
N VAL A 381 10.26 7.63 5.48
CA VAL A 381 9.17 8.57 5.20
C VAL A 381 9.71 9.78 4.45
N LEU A 382 8.85 10.37 3.63
CA LEU A 382 9.13 11.58 2.88
C LEU A 382 8.32 12.73 3.47
N LEU A 383 9.02 13.80 3.83
CA LEU A 383 8.49 14.93 4.57
C LEU A 383 8.60 16.22 3.75
N ASP A 384 7.76 17.19 4.08
CA ASP A 384 7.80 18.56 3.55
C ASP A 384 8.91 19.43 4.19
N GLY A 385 9.42 19.00 5.34
CA GLY A 385 10.51 19.66 6.07
C GLY A 385 11.10 18.77 7.16
N LEU A 386 12.24 19.20 7.71
CA LEU A 386 12.91 18.55 8.85
C LEU A 386 13.01 19.47 10.07
N THR A 387 12.35 20.63 10.03
CA THR A 387 12.49 21.65 11.08
C THR A 387 12.08 21.07 12.44
N GLY A 388 13.03 21.06 13.39
CA GLY A 388 12.81 20.55 14.74
C GLY A 388 12.84 19.01 14.87
N LEU A 389 12.98 18.27 13.77
CA LEU A 389 13.33 16.85 13.81
C LEU A 389 14.85 16.74 13.99
N THR A 390 15.29 16.15 15.10
CA THR A 390 16.71 15.98 15.40
C THR A 390 17.32 14.81 14.64
N ALA A 391 18.66 14.72 14.62
CA ALA A 391 19.39 13.70 13.87
C ALA A 391 19.05 12.24 14.27
N SER A 392 18.64 12.03 15.51
CA SER A 392 18.17 10.76 16.06
C SER A 392 17.21 11.06 17.20
N GLY A 393 16.03 10.43 17.21
CA GLY A 393 15.05 10.63 18.26
C GLY A 393 13.82 9.76 18.12
N TRP A 394 12.80 10.09 18.91
CA TRP A 394 11.49 9.49 18.84
C TRP A 394 10.54 10.45 18.13
N ALA A 395 9.65 9.88 17.32
CA ALA A 395 8.56 10.61 16.71
C ALA A 395 7.25 9.84 16.85
N GLU A 396 6.16 10.57 16.97
CA GLU A 396 4.80 10.06 16.88
C GLU A 396 4.24 10.33 15.48
N LEU A 397 3.61 9.32 14.87
CA LEU A 397 2.96 9.41 13.57
C LEU A 397 1.47 9.08 13.72
N GLY A 398 0.63 9.83 13.00
CA GLY A 398 -0.80 9.53 12.85
C GLY A 398 -1.74 10.46 13.62
N ILE A 399 -3.04 10.22 13.45
CA ILE A 399 -4.14 10.87 14.18
C ILE A 399 -5.02 9.77 14.80
N GLY A 400 -5.17 9.76 16.13
CA GLY A 400 -5.93 8.73 16.84
C GLY A 400 -5.05 7.68 17.51
N VAL A 401 -4.66 6.62 16.80
CA VAL A 401 -3.75 5.60 17.35
C VAL A 401 -2.32 6.08 17.17
N ALA A 402 -1.69 6.50 18.28
CA ALA A 402 -0.32 6.99 18.30
C ALA A 402 0.66 5.88 17.87
N GLU A 403 1.39 6.12 16.79
CA GLU A 403 2.44 5.24 16.32
C GLU A 403 3.81 5.84 16.67
N TYR A 404 4.59 5.16 17.52
CA TYR A 404 5.91 5.66 17.93
C TYR A 404 7.01 5.02 17.09
N GLN A 405 7.80 5.87 16.43
CA GLN A 405 8.90 5.45 15.58
C GLN A 405 10.21 6.02 16.11
N ARG A 406 11.26 5.19 16.10
CA ARG A 406 12.61 5.73 16.22
C ARG A 406 13.01 6.29 14.87
N VAL A 407 13.34 7.57 14.83
CA VAL A 407 13.67 8.27 13.59
C VAL A 407 15.12 8.69 13.55
N SER A 408 15.70 8.73 12.36
CA SER A 408 17.05 9.25 12.14
C SER A 408 17.21 9.85 10.75
N LEU A 409 18.07 10.87 10.67
CA LEU A 409 18.50 11.41 9.37
C LEU A 409 19.35 10.37 8.64
N LEU A 410 19.26 10.35 7.32
CA LEU A 410 20.07 9.48 6.45
C LEU A 410 21.52 9.98 6.37
N ASN A 411 22.25 9.85 7.46
CA ASN A 411 23.65 10.21 7.61
C ASN A 411 24.39 9.10 8.35
N ALA A 412 25.71 9.03 8.19
CA ALA A 412 26.57 8.11 8.91
C ALA A 412 27.86 8.79 9.37
N ILE A 413 28.47 8.23 10.41
CA ILE A 413 29.80 8.60 10.90
C ILE A 413 30.63 7.33 10.92
N SER A 414 31.85 7.38 10.39
CA SER A 414 32.75 6.24 10.42
C SER A 414 33.32 5.97 11.82
N ASP A 415 33.44 4.70 12.16
CA ASP A 415 34.04 4.23 13.41
C ASP A 415 35.58 4.29 13.40
N ALA A 416 36.22 3.77 14.45
CA ALA A 416 37.68 3.78 14.60
C ALA A 416 38.42 3.10 13.43
N ASP A 417 37.81 2.09 12.83
CA ASP A 417 38.36 1.33 11.71
C ASP A 417 37.89 1.86 10.34
N GLY A 418 37.20 3.00 10.34
CA GLY A 418 36.71 3.69 9.16
C GLY A 418 35.43 3.10 8.58
N TYR A 419 34.76 2.15 9.24
CA TYR A 419 33.51 1.60 8.75
C TYR A 419 32.34 2.51 9.09
N PHE A 420 31.37 2.58 8.19
CA PHE A 420 30.12 3.29 8.45
C PHE A 420 28.92 2.48 7.99
N ARG A 421 27.75 2.81 8.56
CA ARG A 421 26.45 2.23 8.22
C ARG A 421 25.40 3.34 8.23
N PHE A 422 24.68 3.48 7.13
CA PHE A 422 23.49 4.33 7.08
C PHE A 422 22.32 3.66 7.81
N PRO A 423 21.35 4.45 8.30
CA PRO A 423 20.02 3.93 8.57
C PRO A 423 19.42 3.24 7.33
N PRO A 424 18.38 2.39 7.49
CA PRO A 424 17.73 1.74 6.36
C PRO A 424 17.30 2.74 5.28
N LEU A 425 17.69 2.45 4.04
CA LEU A 425 17.28 3.17 2.85
C LEU A 425 16.05 2.51 2.26
N HIS A 426 15.07 3.32 1.88
CA HIS A 426 13.83 2.84 1.30
C HIS A 426 13.19 3.92 0.41
N ARG A 427 12.60 3.53 -0.72
CA ARG A 427 11.91 4.45 -1.66
C ARG A 427 12.79 5.53 -2.30
N LEU A 428 14.12 5.35 -2.32
CA LEU A 428 15.08 6.29 -2.92
C LEU A 428 15.80 5.63 -4.11
N ALA A 429 15.56 6.11 -5.33
CA ALA A 429 16.20 5.56 -6.53
C ALA A 429 17.70 5.89 -6.60
N ALA A 430 18.11 7.05 -6.08
CA ALA A 430 19.51 7.43 -5.96
C ALA A 430 19.72 8.45 -4.83
N LEU A 431 20.95 8.51 -4.32
CA LEU A 431 21.38 9.44 -3.29
C LEU A 431 22.56 10.27 -3.78
N GLN A 432 22.54 11.57 -3.49
CA GLN A 432 23.70 12.44 -3.57
C GLN A 432 24.30 12.57 -2.17
N LEU A 433 25.48 11.98 -1.98
CA LEU A 433 26.19 11.96 -0.72
C LEU A 433 27.37 12.94 -0.73
N GLN A 434 27.64 13.51 0.45
CA GLN A 434 28.86 14.26 0.71
C GLN A 434 29.63 13.63 1.88
N ALA A 435 30.92 13.39 1.68
CA ALA A 435 31.81 12.82 2.68
C ALA A 435 32.92 13.81 3.06
N LYS A 436 33.14 13.98 4.37
CA LYS A 436 34.14 14.91 4.92
C LYS A 436 34.90 14.27 6.08
N SER A 437 36.21 14.41 6.11
CA SER A 437 37.07 14.00 7.23
C SER A 437 38.16 15.05 7.48
N GLY A 438 38.16 15.66 8.66
CA GLY A 438 39.15 16.66 9.07
C GLY A 438 39.43 17.74 8.01
N VAL A 439 40.70 17.92 7.67
CA VAL A 439 41.16 18.90 6.67
C VAL A 439 41.07 18.40 5.22
N LEU A 440 40.75 17.12 5.00
CA LEU A 440 40.72 16.53 3.66
C LEU A 440 39.61 17.17 2.80
N PRO A 441 39.78 17.26 1.47
CA PRO A 441 38.76 17.80 0.57
C PRO A 441 37.39 17.14 0.75
N LEU A 442 36.33 17.92 0.56
CA LEU A 442 34.96 17.40 0.55
C LEU A 442 34.79 16.52 -0.70
N MET A 443 34.28 15.31 -0.52
CA MET A 443 33.97 14.41 -1.63
C MET A 443 32.46 14.36 -1.86
N SER A 444 32.05 14.33 -3.13
CA SER A 444 30.66 14.20 -3.54
C SER A 444 30.51 12.97 -4.43
N LEU A 445 29.53 12.12 -4.15
CA LEU A 445 29.27 10.91 -4.92
C LEU A 445 27.76 10.67 -5.08
N THR A 446 27.38 10.10 -6.22
CA THR A 446 26.02 9.65 -6.48
C THR A 446 25.96 8.13 -6.37
N VAL A 447 25.03 7.62 -5.57
CA VAL A 447 24.87 6.17 -5.30
C VAL A 447 23.47 5.74 -5.70
N GLN A 448 23.35 4.64 -6.44
CA GLN A 448 22.08 3.97 -6.72
C GLN A 448 22.03 2.68 -5.90
N PRO A 449 21.16 2.57 -4.88
CA PRO A 449 21.06 1.35 -4.09
C PRO A 449 20.53 0.19 -4.93
N ASP A 450 21.18 -0.97 -4.83
CA ASP A 450 20.64 -2.23 -5.28
C ASP A 450 19.72 -2.82 -4.21
N TYR A 451 18.43 -2.63 -4.40
CA TYR A 451 17.39 -3.15 -3.51
C TYR A 451 17.12 -4.65 -3.66
N THR A 452 17.79 -5.34 -4.59
CA THR A 452 17.78 -6.82 -4.60
C THR A 452 18.68 -7.39 -3.50
N GLN A 453 19.57 -6.56 -2.95
CA GLN A 453 20.48 -6.88 -1.86
C GLN A 453 19.99 -6.25 -0.55
N SER A 454 20.13 -6.98 0.56
CA SER A 454 19.85 -6.44 1.89
C SER A 454 20.89 -5.39 2.31
N GLU A 455 22.10 -5.47 1.77
CA GLU A 455 23.20 -4.55 2.06
C GLU A 455 23.92 -4.15 0.77
N ASN A 456 24.22 -2.87 0.67
CA ASN A 456 24.99 -2.26 -0.41
C ASN A 456 26.33 -1.78 0.15
N TRP A 457 27.43 -2.08 -0.53
CA TRP A 457 28.78 -1.69 -0.10
C TRP A 457 29.36 -0.57 -0.98
N ILE A 458 29.91 0.47 -0.36
CA ILE A 458 30.67 1.53 -1.04
C ILE A 458 31.97 1.86 -0.30
N ASP A 459 33.03 2.13 -1.05
CA ASP A 459 34.29 2.63 -0.48
C ASP A 459 34.46 4.11 -0.83
N ILE A 460 34.84 4.90 0.17
CA ILE A 460 35.04 6.33 0.08
C ILE A 460 36.52 6.60 0.32
N VAL A 461 37.25 6.81 -0.79
CA VAL A 461 38.71 6.97 -0.79
C VAL A 461 39.09 8.43 -0.90
N PHE A 462 39.70 8.98 0.15
CA PHE A 462 40.26 10.32 0.13
C PHE A 462 41.70 10.28 -0.38
N ALA A 463 42.07 11.25 -1.21
CA ALA A 463 43.44 11.53 -1.63
C ALA A 463 44.14 12.45 -0.61
#